data_AF-A0A2S7QR55-F1
#
_entry.id   AF-A0A2S7QR55-F1
#
_cell.length_a   1.000
_cell.length_b   1.000
_cell.length_c   1.000
_cell.angle_alpha   90.00
_cell.angle_beta   90.00
_cell.angle_gamma   90.00
#
_symmetry.space_group_name_H-M   'P 1'
#
loop_
_entity.id
_entity.type
_entity.pdbx_description
1 polymer ?
#
loop_
_entity_poly.entity_id
_entity_poly.type
_entity_poly.pdbx_seq_one_letter_code
_entity_poly.pdbx_strand_id
1 'polypeptide(L)'
;MAITAAQMASYLYPDGEDPAGAFNWWLSPCGGTNLVPDDIQNVFGILSTVADGISSFKKPKNVPKGSGRKGDGANPVDQSTPKAPDKDTGDKKKPACRIPASRATERLVNMVRENKCVNDKTQVTEWIVTSVIYAANAAPTHVAKPCKDIWPQACWHYSSAIRQNPSWATLTCPPEAGASEKPQIRRVVPQRWGSQHDGLGWWDLESGNRPELTGSQSCQADEYPPLYFLTEQSPAYINAGRDAPGGQLVRSLPSKQNSNAANGMWKGVCFKEVLTSSAISNKDLKDKVDASGAKLRLVELNEGAKNKRTFKRYGEITVNVRPEFSISSWPAAAPNDGLDQNPCWPQSTAPRDPGFALFSNDPYYDTHPTVYNYRQPYAVPGNGG
;
A
#
# COMPACT_ATOMS: atom_id res chain seq x y z
N MET A 1 -29.74 -0.21 -1.36
CA MET A 1 -30.06 1.23 -1.50
C MET A 1 -31.56 1.50 -1.44
N ALA A 2 -32.41 0.73 -2.15
CA ALA A 2 -33.88 0.92 -2.13
C ALA A 2 -34.51 0.86 -0.72
N ILE A 3 -34.10 -0.09 0.13
CA ILE A 3 -34.60 -0.23 1.51
C ILE A 3 -34.30 1.01 2.37
N THR A 4 -33.14 1.64 2.18
CA THR A 4 -32.74 2.86 2.91
C THR A 4 -33.57 4.06 2.48
N ALA A 5 -33.89 4.16 1.18
CA ALA A 5 -34.79 5.20 0.67
C ALA A 5 -36.23 5.01 1.19
N ALA A 6 -36.70 3.76 1.28
CA ALA A 6 -38.02 3.44 1.83
C ALA A 6 -38.14 3.86 3.30
N GLN A 7 -37.14 3.51 4.10
CA GLN A 7 -37.09 3.88 5.52
C GLN A 7 -36.95 5.39 5.73
N MET A 8 -36.27 6.10 4.82
CA MET A 8 -36.25 7.56 4.84
C MET A 8 -37.64 8.13 4.54
N ALA A 9 -38.33 7.61 3.53
CA ALA A 9 -39.69 8.06 3.19
C ALA A 9 -40.66 7.84 4.35
N SER A 10 -40.69 6.64 4.95
CA SER A 10 -41.51 6.34 6.14
C SER A 10 -41.11 7.18 7.38
N TYR A 11 -39.82 7.49 7.55
CA TYR A 11 -39.36 8.39 8.63
C TYR A 11 -39.87 9.83 8.47
N LEU A 12 -39.99 10.32 7.23
CA LEU A 12 -40.40 11.69 6.93
C LEU A 12 -41.92 11.84 6.80
N TYR A 13 -42.59 10.85 6.21
CA TYR A 13 -44.01 10.83 5.92
C TYR A 13 -44.68 9.70 6.70
N PRO A 14 -45.37 10.01 7.80
CA PRO A 14 -46.19 9.03 8.52
C PRO A 14 -47.29 8.41 7.63
N ASP A 15 -47.82 7.28 8.08
CA ASP A 15 -48.90 6.58 7.39
C ASP A 15 -50.12 7.51 7.15
N GLY A 16 -50.64 7.47 5.92
CA GLY A 16 -51.79 8.29 5.51
C GLY A 16 -51.45 9.65 4.92
N GLU A 17 -50.17 10.04 4.89
CA GLU A 17 -49.70 11.21 4.15
C GLU A 17 -49.60 10.93 2.64
N ASP A 18 -49.50 11.99 1.83
CA ASP A 18 -49.32 11.92 0.37
C ASP A 18 -47.89 12.36 -0.06
N PRO A 19 -46.87 11.49 0.08
CA PRO A 19 -45.51 11.80 -0.33
C PRO A 19 -45.38 12.13 -1.82
N ALA A 20 -46.21 11.50 -2.66
CA ALA A 20 -46.18 11.70 -4.11
C ALA A 20 -46.66 13.11 -4.46
N GLY A 21 -47.77 13.56 -3.87
CA GLY A 21 -48.26 14.94 -3.98
C GLY A 21 -47.24 15.96 -3.48
N ALA A 22 -46.61 15.71 -2.33
CA ALA A 22 -45.55 16.57 -1.80
C ALA A 22 -44.32 16.66 -2.73
N PHE A 23 -43.90 15.53 -3.30
CA PHE A 23 -42.80 15.47 -4.26
C PHE A 23 -43.14 16.20 -5.56
N ASN A 24 -44.37 16.04 -6.07
CA ASN A 24 -44.85 16.76 -7.24
C ASN A 24 -44.87 18.28 -7.00
N TRP A 25 -45.33 18.71 -5.82
CA TRP A 25 -45.31 20.10 -5.42
C TRP A 25 -43.88 20.67 -5.31
N TRP A 26 -42.90 19.89 -4.80
CA TRP A 26 -41.50 20.32 -4.78
C TRP A 26 -40.92 20.57 -6.18
N LEU A 27 -41.37 19.81 -7.17
CA LEU A 27 -40.91 19.92 -8.56
C LEU A 27 -41.70 20.95 -9.38
N SER A 28 -42.75 21.55 -8.80
CA SER A 28 -43.56 22.55 -9.48
C SER A 28 -42.76 23.76 -10.01
N PRO A 29 -41.68 24.25 -9.36
CA PRO A 29 -40.85 25.33 -9.90
C PRO A 29 -39.97 24.90 -11.09
N CYS A 30 -39.81 23.60 -11.31
CA CYS A 30 -38.99 23.02 -12.37
C CYS A 30 -39.81 22.62 -13.61
N GLY A 31 -41.07 23.03 -13.72
CA GLY A 31 -41.96 22.71 -14.84
C GLY A 31 -42.83 21.46 -14.63
N GLY A 32 -42.90 20.94 -13.40
CA GLY A 32 -43.73 19.78 -13.04
C GLY A 32 -43.05 18.42 -13.31
N THR A 33 -43.78 17.33 -13.11
CA THR A 33 -43.23 15.95 -13.16
C THR A 33 -43.22 15.31 -14.54
N ASN A 34 -43.47 16.09 -15.60
CA ASN A 34 -43.44 15.61 -17.00
C ASN A 34 -42.05 15.08 -17.43
N LEU A 35 -41.02 15.30 -16.61
CA LEU A 35 -39.65 14.79 -16.79
C LEU A 35 -39.32 13.57 -15.92
N VAL A 36 -40.26 13.13 -15.06
CA VAL A 36 -40.11 11.98 -14.17
C VAL A 36 -40.99 10.84 -14.70
N PRO A 37 -40.39 9.73 -15.19
CA PRO A 37 -41.15 8.58 -15.66
C PRO A 37 -42.17 8.07 -14.64
N ASP A 38 -43.36 7.68 -15.10
CA ASP A 38 -44.49 7.24 -14.25
C ASP A 38 -44.09 6.08 -13.32
N ASP A 39 -43.18 5.22 -13.77
CA ASP A 39 -42.61 4.13 -12.96
C ASP A 39 -41.91 4.63 -11.69
N ILE A 40 -41.26 5.80 -11.73
CA ILE A 40 -40.61 6.42 -10.58
C ILE A 40 -41.63 7.04 -9.62
N GLN A 41 -42.76 7.54 -10.13
CA GLN A 41 -43.86 8.03 -9.28
C GLN A 41 -44.50 6.88 -8.49
N ASN A 42 -44.67 5.72 -9.12
CA ASN A 42 -45.16 4.50 -8.47
C ASN A 42 -44.23 3.99 -7.36
N VAL A 43 -42.90 4.18 -7.51
CA VAL A 43 -41.94 3.81 -6.46
C VAL A 43 -42.21 4.58 -5.16
N PHE A 44 -42.55 5.87 -5.18
CA PHE A 44 -42.81 6.63 -3.96
C PHE A 44 -44.04 6.15 -3.18
N GLY A 45 -45.07 5.66 -3.88
CA GLY A 45 -46.22 5.01 -3.27
C GLY A 45 -45.91 3.64 -2.64
N ILE A 46 -44.94 2.90 -3.18
CA ILE A 46 -44.48 1.62 -2.63
C ILE A 46 -43.58 1.84 -1.40
N LEU A 47 -42.72 2.86 -1.43
CA LEU A 47 -41.76 3.16 -0.37
C LEU A 47 -42.40 3.53 0.98
N SER A 48 -43.66 3.96 1.00
CA SER A 48 -44.41 4.26 2.24
C SER A 48 -44.95 3.02 2.96
N THR A 49 -44.91 1.83 2.34
CA THR A 49 -45.47 0.58 2.91
C THR A 49 -44.46 -0.32 3.64
N VAL A 50 -43.20 0.11 3.77
CA VAL A 50 -42.14 -0.69 4.40
C VAL A 50 -42.13 -0.48 5.92
N ALA A 51 -42.30 -1.56 6.68
CA ALA A 51 -42.31 -1.53 8.14
C ALA A 51 -40.97 -1.05 8.76
N ASP A 52 -41.07 -0.24 9.81
CA ASP A 52 -39.93 0.25 10.61
C ASP A 52 -39.12 -0.94 11.18
N GLY A 53 -37.79 -0.94 11.02
CA GLY A 53 -36.87 -1.83 11.77
C GLY A 53 -36.06 -2.89 11.00
N ILE A 54 -36.17 -2.99 9.67
CA ILE A 54 -35.52 -4.07 8.88
C ILE A 54 -34.04 -3.77 8.52
N SER A 55 -33.48 -2.59 8.86
CA SER A 55 -32.08 -2.25 8.50
C SER A 55 -31.38 -1.30 9.48
N SER A 56 -30.04 -1.20 9.36
CA SER A 56 -29.15 -0.30 10.12
C SER A 56 -29.26 1.18 9.72
N PHE A 57 -30.48 1.67 9.49
CA PHE A 57 -30.75 3.04 9.05
C PHE A 57 -30.24 4.07 10.08
N LYS A 58 -29.37 4.99 9.62
CA LYS A 58 -28.90 6.11 10.43
C LYS A 58 -29.78 7.32 10.17
N LYS A 59 -30.51 7.74 11.22
CA LYS A 59 -31.37 8.94 11.19
C LYS A 59 -30.56 10.20 10.81
N PRO A 60 -31.08 11.08 9.94
CA PRO A 60 -30.44 12.35 9.63
C PRO A 60 -30.32 13.24 10.87
N LYS A 61 -29.20 13.94 11.04
CA LYS A 61 -28.93 14.73 12.25
C LYS A 61 -29.78 16.00 12.38
N ASN A 62 -30.36 16.50 11.29
CA ASN A 62 -31.05 17.79 11.23
C ASN A 62 -32.44 17.71 10.56
N VAL A 63 -33.04 16.52 10.47
CA VAL A 63 -34.38 16.35 9.89
C VAL A 63 -35.28 15.64 10.92
N PRO A 64 -36.27 16.35 11.49
CA PRO A 64 -37.20 15.76 12.45
C PRO A 64 -38.01 14.61 11.84
N LYS A 65 -38.35 13.59 12.64
CA LYS A 65 -39.31 12.55 12.22
C LYS A 65 -40.66 13.22 11.92
N GLY A 66 -41.28 12.87 10.80
CA GLY A 66 -42.58 13.43 10.42
C GLY A 66 -42.54 14.86 9.86
N SER A 67 -41.41 15.31 9.33
CA SER A 67 -41.28 16.64 8.72
C SER A 67 -41.83 16.73 7.29
N GLY A 68 -42.62 15.75 6.84
CA GLY A 68 -43.39 15.78 5.58
C GLY A 68 -44.90 15.67 5.79
N ARG A 69 -45.39 15.97 7.00
CA ARG A 69 -46.81 15.90 7.35
C ARG A 69 -47.58 17.00 6.64
N LYS A 70 -48.81 16.69 6.20
CA LYS A 70 -49.68 17.68 5.56
C LYS A 70 -49.90 18.89 6.48
N GLY A 71 -49.64 20.07 5.95
CA GLY A 71 -49.66 21.35 6.65
C GLY A 71 -48.32 21.86 7.16
N ASP A 72 -47.22 21.10 7.00
CA ASP A 72 -45.88 21.61 7.30
C ASP A 72 -45.22 22.29 6.08
N GLY A 73 -44.05 22.89 6.29
CA GLY A 73 -43.32 23.63 5.23
C GLY A 73 -42.78 22.75 4.10
N ALA A 74 -42.79 21.42 4.26
CA ALA A 74 -42.38 20.47 3.25
C ALA A 74 -43.60 19.85 2.52
N ASN A 75 -44.80 19.92 3.10
CA ASN A 75 -46.05 19.43 2.49
C ASN A 75 -47.24 20.33 2.88
N PRO A 76 -47.43 21.51 2.28
CA PRO A 76 -48.49 22.45 2.68
C PRO A 76 -49.90 21.93 2.35
N VAL A 77 -50.92 22.39 3.08
CA VAL A 77 -52.33 22.04 2.81
C VAL A 77 -52.78 22.60 1.46
N ASP A 78 -52.35 23.81 1.12
CA ASP A 78 -52.60 24.44 -0.16
C ASP A 78 -51.36 24.30 -1.06
N GLN A 79 -51.46 23.43 -2.06
CA GLN A 79 -50.42 23.15 -3.04
C GLN A 79 -50.67 23.89 -4.37
N SER A 80 -51.70 24.73 -4.45
CA SER A 80 -52.01 25.52 -5.66
C SER A 80 -50.94 26.58 -5.95
N THR A 81 -50.20 26.98 -4.90
CA THR A 81 -49.09 27.91 -5.03
C THR A 81 -47.78 27.13 -5.13
N PRO A 82 -46.98 27.29 -6.20
CA PRO A 82 -45.67 26.67 -6.30
C PRO A 82 -44.80 26.97 -5.08
N LYS A 83 -43.96 26.01 -4.67
CA LYS A 83 -42.96 26.29 -3.64
C LYS A 83 -42.14 27.50 -4.10
N ALA A 84 -42.20 28.59 -3.36
CA ALA A 84 -41.36 29.74 -3.64
C ALA A 84 -39.91 29.24 -3.66
N PRO A 85 -39.10 29.54 -4.70
CA PRO A 85 -37.67 29.32 -4.58
C PRO A 85 -37.23 30.02 -3.30
N ASP A 86 -36.41 29.34 -2.48
CA ASP A 86 -35.89 29.92 -1.24
C ASP A 86 -35.48 31.36 -1.53
N LYS A 87 -36.01 32.31 -0.75
CA LYS A 87 -35.67 33.73 -0.89
C LYS A 87 -34.16 33.80 -1.01
N ASP A 88 -33.69 34.17 -2.19
CA ASP A 88 -32.29 34.31 -2.49
C ASP A 88 -31.75 35.32 -1.48
N THR A 89 -31.08 34.84 -0.44
CA THR A 89 -30.34 35.70 0.47
C THR A 89 -29.28 36.32 -0.43
N GLY A 90 -29.56 37.53 -0.90
CA GLY A 90 -28.94 38.11 -2.09
C GLY A 90 -27.45 37.82 -2.18
N ASP A 91 -27.02 37.38 -3.37
CA ASP A 91 -25.62 37.21 -3.77
C ASP A 91 -24.66 37.09 -2.58
N LYS A 92 -24.73 35.97 -1.86
CA LYS A 92 -23.56 35.54 -1.10
C LYS A 92 -22.49 35.30 -2.15
N LYS A 93 -21.69 36.33 -2.45
CA LYS A 93 -20.56 36.30 -3.38
C LYS A 93 -19.91 34.95 -3.20
N LYS A 94 -19.98 34.13 -4.26
CA LYS A 94 -19.34 32.83 -4.30
C LYS A 94 -17.92 33.05 -3.76
N PRO A 95 -17.50 32.37 -2.67
CA PRO A 95 -16.25 32.72 -2.03
C PRO A 95 -15.14 32.66 -3.09
N ALA A 96 -14.49 33.80 -3.33
CA ALA A 96 -13.40 33.89 -4.28
C ALA A 96 -12.37 32.81 -3.95
N CYS A 97 -11.79 32.18 -4.96
CA CYS A 97 -10.81 31.14 -4.72
C CYS A 97 -9.67 31.71 -3.86
N ARG A 98 -9.43 31.08 -2.70
CA ARG A 98 -8.36 31.47 -1.78
C ARG A 98 -7.59 30.23 -1.36
N ILE A 99 -6.28 30.26 -1.62
CA ILE A 99 -5.35 29.21 -1.19
C ILE A 99 -4.42 29.82 -0.15
N PRO A 100 -4.41 29.31 1.09
CA PRO A 100 -3.45 29.73 2.10
C PRO A 100 -2.02 29.52 1.60
N ALA A 101 -1.09 30.41 1.94
CA ALA A 101 0.33 30.29 1.54
C ALA A 101 0.93 28.93 1.94
N SER A 102 0.54 28.40 3.11
CA SER A 102 0.94 27.07 3.60
C SER A 102 0.47 25.90 2.74
N ARG A 103 -0.49 26.12 1.84
CA ARG A 103 -1.02 25.14 0.89
C ARG A 103 -0.71 25.51 -0.57
N ALA A 104 0.03 26.60 -0.81
CA ALA A 104 0.41 26.99 -2.17
C ALA A 104 1.39 25.97 -2.78
N THR A 105 2.28 25.41 -1.95
CA THR A 105 3.21 24.36 -2.35
C THR A 105 3.29 23.30 -1.26
N GLU A 106 3.08 22.05 -1.63
CA GLU A 106 3.19 20.89 -0.75
C GLU A 106 4.24 19.93 -1.30
N ARG A 107 5.13 19.44 -0.44
CA ARG A 107 6.16 18.46 -0.77
C ARG A 107 5.75 17.09 -0.23
N LEU A 108 5.62 16.12 -1.12
CA LEU A 108 5.73 14.70 -0.79
C LEU A 108 7.10 14.19 -1.28
N VAL A 109 7.49 12.98 -0.91
CA VAL A 109 8.84 12.46 -1.19
C VAL A 109 9.22 12.59 -2.67
N ASN A 110 8.43 12.04 -3.59
CA ASN A 110 8.71 12.10 -5.04
C ASN A 110 7.78 13.07 -5.79
N MET A 111 7.08 13.97 -5.08
CA MET A 111 6.10 14.86 -5.70
C MET A 111 6.14 16.26 -5.12
N VAL A 112 6.04 17.27 -5.98
CA VAL A 112 5.69 18.65 -5.58
C VAL A 112 4.28 18.94 -6.08
N ARG A 113 3.40 19.36 -5.18
CA ARG A 113 2.06 19.85 -5.54
C ARG A 113 2.04 21.36 -5.43
N GLU A 114 1.54 22.03 -6.46
CA GLU A 114 1.31 23.46 -6.50
C GLU A 114 -0.17 23.75 -6.66
N ASN A 115 -0.72 24.55 -5.75
CA ASN A 115 -2.12 24.97 -5.79
C ASN A 115 -2.15 26.47 -6.11
N LYS A 116 -2.90 26.86 -7.14
CA LYS A 116 -3.15 28.27 -7.51
C LYS A 116 -4.61 28.51 -7.85
N CYS A 117 -5.07 29.75 -7.71
CA CYS A 117 -6.41 30.15 -8.14
C CYS A 117 -6.35 30.68 -9.57
N VAL A 118 -7.17 30.12 -10.46
CA VAL A 118 -7.32 30.57 -11.86
C VAL A 118 -8.81 30.63 -12.16
N ASN A 119 -9.31 31.82 -12.50
CA ASN A 119 -10.73 32.07 -12.80
C ASN A 119 -11.68 31.55 -11.70
N ASP A 120 -11.38 31.86 -10.43
CA ASP A 120 -12.09 31.39 -9.23
C ASP A 120 -12.19 29.86 -9.07
N LYS A 121 -11.31 29.12 -9.76
CA LYS A 121 -11.14 27.68 -9.60
C LYS A 121 -9.76 27.38 -9.04
N THR A 122 -9.69 26.38 -8.18
CA THR A 122 -8.40 25.85 -7.72
C THR A 122 -7.78 25.03 -8.85
N GLN A 123 -6.62 25.43 -9.31
CA GLN A 123 -5.77 24.63 -10.20
C GLN A 123 -4.66 23.99 -9.37
N VAL A 124 -4.54 22.67 -9.47
CA VAL A 124 -3.52 21.86 -8.84
C VAL A 124 -2.58 21.34 -9.91
N THR A 125 -1.27 21.51 -9.74
CA THR A 125 -0.25 20.89 -10.58
C THR A 125 0.60 19.97 -9.73
N GLU A 126 0.64 18.69 -10.06
CA GLU A 126 1.46 17.67 -9.41
C GLU A 126 2.65 17.33 -10.31
N TRP A 127 3.85 17.62 -9.84
CA TRP A 127 5.11 17.27 -10.46
C TRP A 127 5.62 16.00 -9.81
N ILE A 128 5.63 14.89 -10.54
CA ILE A 128 5.81 13.54 -10.02
C ILE A 128 7.06 12.94 -10.66
N VAL A 129 8.05 12.59 -9.84
CA VAL A 129 9.19 11.80 -10.28
C VAL A 129 8.77 10.33 -10.30
N THR A 130 8.97 9.67 -11.45
CA THR A 130 8.71 8.23 -11.65
C THR A 130 9.99 7.40 -11.60
N SER A 131 11.12 7.99 -11.94
CA SER A 131 12.43 7.33 -11.88
C SER A 131 13.54 8.35 -11.73
N VAL A 132 14.65 7.89 -11.14
CA VAL A 132 15.92 8.60 -11.07
C VAL A 132 16.97 7.83 -11.87
N ILE A 133 17.69 8.55 -12.71
CA ILE A 133 18.92 8.08 -13.33
C ILE A 133 20.08 8.62 -12.48
N TYR A 134 20.92 7.73 -11.95
CA TYR A 134 22.17 8.16 -11.34
C TYR A 134 23.14 8.56 -12.45
N ALA A 135 23.69 9.77 -12.38
CA ALA A 135 24.75 10.19 -13.28
C ALA A 135 25.95 9.24 -13.20
N ALA A 136 26.72 9.10 -14.30
CA ALA A 136 27.86 8.18 -14.37
C ALA A 136 28.92 8.43 -13.27
N ASN A 137 29.07 9.68 -12.84
CA ASN A 137 29.95 10.14 -11.77
C ASN A 137 29.19 10.58 -10.51
N ALA A 138 28.00 10.04 -10.27
CA ALA A 138 27.20 10.37 -9.10
C ALA A 138 27.97 10.09 -7.80
N ALA A 139 28.04 11.10 -6.92
CA ALA A 139 28.74 10.99 -5.65
C ALA A 139 28.01 10.02 -4.70
N PRO A 140 28.73 9.14 -3.98
CA PRO A 140 28.10 8.24 -3.02
C PRO A 140 27.47 9.03 -1.87
N THR A 141 26.26 8.65 -1.48
CA THR A 141 25.60 9.17 -0.28
C THR A 141 25.29 8.03 0.68
N HIS A 142 25.81 8.13 1.90
CA HIS A 142 25.65 7.05 2.87
C HIS A 142 24.29 7.13 3.58
N VAL A 143 23.54 6.02 3.55
CA VAL A 143 22.24 5.87 4.22
C VAL A 143 22.33 4.69 5.18
N ALA A 144 22.42 5.00 6.46
CA ALA A 144 22.49 3.99 7.51
C ALA A 144 21.15 3.87 8.25
N LYS A 145 20.62 2.65 8.43
CA LYS A 145 19.39 2.42 9.21
C LYS A 145 19.62 1.30 10.24
N PRO A 146 19.00 1.39 11.43
CA PRO A 146 19.16 0.38 12.46
C PRO A 146 18.38 -0.88 12.14
N CYS A 147 18.96 -2.04 12.46
CA CYS A 147 18.21 -3.29 12.56
C CYS A 147 17.70 -3.43 14.00
N LYS A 148 16.37 -3.45 14.18
CA LYS A 148 15.68 -3.35 15.47
C LYS A 148 15.44 -4.71 16.13
N ASP A 149 15.36 -4.74 17.46
CA ASP A 149 15.07 -5.96 18.24
C ASP A 149 13.68 -6.56 17.99
N ILE A 150 12.77 -5.84 17.34
CA ILE A 150 11.40 -6.31 17.04
C ILE A 150 11.32 -7.28 15.85
N TRP A 151 12.41 -7.46 15.11
CA TRP A 151 12.51 -8.38 13.97
C TRP A 151 13.84 -9.17 13.97
N PRO A 152 14.19 -9.81 15.10
CA PRO A 152 15.55 -10.29 15.36
C PRO A 152 16.02 -11.36 14.37
N GLN A 153 15.13 -12.23 13.87
CA GLN A 153 15.49 -13.26 12.88
C GLN A 153 16.03 -12.67 11.58
N ALA A 154 15.42 -11.59 11.12
CA ALA A 154 15.88 -10.85 9.95
C ALA A 154 17.26 -10.24 10.21
N CYS A 155 17.45 -9.59 11.37
CA CYS A 155 18.74 -9.00 11.72
C CYS A 155 19.86 -10.04 11.87
N TRP A 156 19.60 -11.15 12.54
CA TRP A 156 20.61 -12.19 12.70
C TRP A 156 21.00 -12.79 11.35
N HIS A 157 20.03 -13.01 10.44
CA HIS A 157 20.29 -13.42 9.07
C HIS A 157 21.19 -12.42 8.32
N TYR A 158 20.89 -11.12 8.35
CA TYR A 158 21.72 -10.13 7.64
C TYR A 158 23.11 -10.06 8.24
N SER A 159 23.22 -10.12 9.57
CA SER A 159 24.51 -10.11 10.25
C SER A 159 25.36 -11.34 9.89
N SER A 160 24.74 -12.52 9.78
CA SER A 160 25.44 -13.75 9.41
C SER A 160 25.87 -13.72 7.95
N ALA A 161 25.00 -13.25 7.06
CA ALA A 161 25.34 -13.08 5.64
C ALA A 161 26.48 -12.09 5.42
N ILE A 162 26.50 -10.97 6.14
CA ILE A 162 27.61 -10.00 6.08
C ILE A 162 28.91 -10.60 6.63
N ARG A 163 28.86 -11.43 7.68
CA ARG A 163 30.07 -12.11 8.16
C ARG A 163 30.62 -13.10 7.12
N GLN A 164 29.75 -13.80 6.41
CA GLN A 164 30.16 -14.70 5.33
C GLN A 164 30.71 -13.94 4.11
N ASN A 165 30.18 -12.75 3.82
CA ASN A 165 30.69 -11.89 2.77
C ASN A 165 30.72 -10.41 3.21
N PRO A 166 31.85 -9.93 3.75
CA PRO A 166 31.99 -8.57 4.26
C PRO A 166 31.72 -7.46 3.23
N SER A 167 31.83 -7.76 1.93
CA SER A 167 31.50 -6.80 0.87
C SER A 167 30.03 -6.40 0.87
N TRP A 168 29.16 -7.18 1.50
CA TRP A 168 27.73 -6.86 1.63
C TRP A 168 27.40 -5.93 2.80
N ALA A 169 28.38 -5.51 3.60
CA ALA A 169 28.17 -4.56 4.69
C ALA A 169 27.69 -3.18 4.17
N THR A 170 28.05 -2.82 2.94
CA THR A 170 27.61 -1.61 2.25
C THR A 170 27.07 -1.98 0.88
N LEU A 171 25.80 -1.68 0.63
CA LEU A 171 25.10 -2.02 -0.61
C LEU A 171 24.85 -0.76 -1.45
N THR A 172 25.49 -0.66 -2.60
CA THR A 172 25.28 0.44 -3.54
C THR A 172 23.97 0.25 -4.30
N CYS A 173 23.13 1.28 -4.36
CA CYS A 173 21.87 1.23 -5.08
C CYS A 173 22.06 1.01 -6.58
N PRO A 174 21.51 -0.05 -7.20
CA PRO A 174 21.61 -0.26 -8.64
C PRO A 174 20.71 0.73 -9.40
N PRO A 175 21.00 1.04 -10.68
CA PRO A 175 20.15 1.91 -11.52
C PRO A 175 18.67 1.51 -11.49
N GLU A 176 18.40 0.21 -11.54
CA GLU A 176 17.08 -0.43 -11.51
C GLU A 176 16.27 -0.10 -10.24
N ALA A 177 16.94 0.18 -9.12
CA ALA A 177 16.29 0.53 -7.86
C ALA A 177 15.89 2.01 -7.77
N GLY A 178 16.30 2.82 -8.75
CA GLY A 178 15.97 4.23 -8.90
C GLY A 178 14.57 4.49 -9.47
N ALA A 179 13.72 3.49 -9.69
CA ALA A 179 12.37 3.68 -10.20
C ALA A 179 11.29 3.57 -9.12
N SER A 180 10.19 4.32 -9.26
CA SER A 180 8.99 4.19 -8.43
C SER A 180 8.25 2.89 -8.71
N GLU A 181 8.33 2.41 -9.95
CA GLU A 181 7.91 1.07 -10.36
C GLU A 181 9.15 0.17 -10.38
N LYS A 182 9.08 -0.96 -9.67
CA LYS A 182 10.22 -1.87 -9.61
C LYS A 182 10.33 -2.65 -10.93
N PRO A 183 11.53 -2.75 -11.52
CA PRO A 183 11.73 -3.69 -12.62
C PRO A 183 11.40 -5.10 -12.16
N GLN A 184 10.82 -5.89 -13.07
CA GLN A 184 10.39 -7.25 -12.82
C GLN A 184 11.59 -8.20 -12.83
N ILE A 185 12.50 -8.07 -11.86
CA ILE A 185 13.57 -9.04 -11.66
C ILE A 185 12.94 -10.27 -11.01
N ARG A 186 13.13 -11.44 -11.63
CA ARG A 186 12.58 -12.70 -11.13
C ARG A 186 13.19 -13.01 -9.76
N ARG A 187 12.35 -13.25 -8.75
CA ARG A 187 12.80 -13.79 -7.46
C ARG A 187 13.15 -15.27 -7.62
N VAL A 188 14.44 -15.58 -7.65
CA VAL A 188 14.94 -16.96 -7.80
C VAL A 188 15.13 -17.69 -6.47
N VAL A 189 15.42 -16.95 -5.39
CA VAL A 189 15.76 -17.52 -4.08
C VAL A 189 14.61 -18.35 -3.48
N PRO A 190 13.36 -17.87 -3.38
CA PRO A 190 12.29 -18.68 -2.79
C PRO A 190 12.04 -19.99 -3.56
N GLN A 191 12.14 -19.95 -4.88
CA GLN A 191 12.00 -21.13 -5.72
C GLN A 191 13.15 -22.12 -5.50
N ARG A 192 14.40 -21.64 -5.48
CA ARG A 192 15.58 -22.50 -5.27
C ARG A 192 15.54 -23.12 -3.87
N TRP A 193 15.18 -22.35 -2.85
CA TRP A 193 15.07 -22.83 -1.49
C TRP A 193 13.98 -23.89 -1.39
N GLY A 194 12.82 -23.66 -2.01
CA GLY A 194 11.75 -24.66 -2.11
C GLY A 194 12.21 -25.96 -2.76
N SER A 195 12.94 -25.91 -3.88
CA SER A 195 13.47 -27.10 -4.56
C SER A 195 14.60 -27.85 -3.82
N GLN A 196 15.10 -27.27 -2.73
CA GLN A 196 16.03 -27.95 -1.83
C GLN A 196 15.31 -28.62 -0.65
N HIS A 197 14.02 -28.30 -0.45
CA HIS A 197 13.19 -28.73 0.68
C HIS A 197 11.81 -29.26 0.23
N ASP A 198 11.75 -29.86 -0.95
CA ASP A 198 10.51 -30.29 -1.63
C ASP A 198 10.12 -31.75 -1.34
N GLY A 199 10.88 -32.45 -0.50
CA GLY A 199 10.53 -33.80 -0.05
C GLY A 199 9.21 -33.81 0.71
N LEU A 200 8.38 -34.82 0.43
CA LEU A 200 7.09 -35.01 1.08
C LEU A 200 7.26 -35.13 2.59
N GLY A 201 6.38 -34.50 3.38
CA GLY A 201 6.35 -34.63 4.84
C GLY A 201 7.27 -33.69 5.62
N TRP A 202 8.21 -32.97 4.99
CA TRP A 202 9.04 -31.97 5.68
C TRP A 202 8.28 -30.68 6.03
N TRP A 203 7.28 -30.33 5.21
CA TRP A 203 6.54 -29.05 5.28
C TRP A 203 5.00 -29.21 5.25
N ASP A 204 4.49 -30.44 5.34
CA ASP A 204 3.06 -30.70 5.20
C ASP A 204 2.27 -30.33 6.47
N LEU A 205 1.19 -29.56 6.26
CA LEU A 205 0.22 -29.24 7.32
C LEU A 205 -0.55 -30.49 7.76
N GLU A 206 -0.83 -31.40 6.82
CA GLU A 206 -1.60 -32.62 7.06
C GLU A 206 -0.85 -33.64 7.93
N SER A 207 0.48 -33.63 7.92
CA SER A 207 1.32 -34.50 8.76
C SER A 207 1.64 -33.89 10.13
N GLY A 208 1.17 -32.68 10.43
CA GLY A 208 1.47 -31.96 11.68
C GLY A 208 2.92 -31.50 11.81
N ASN A 209 3.71 -31.62 10.74
CA ASN A 209 5.15 -31.32 10.74
C ASN A 209 5.46 -29.84 10.46
N ARG A 210 4.49 -29.10 9.91
CA ARG A 210 4.57 -27.65 9.84
C ARG A 210 4.08 -27.07 11.18
N PRO A 211 4.87 -26.24 11.88
CA PRO A 211 4.32 -25.46 12.98
C PRO A 211 3.10 -24.70 12.43
N GLU A 212 2.01 -24.60 13.20
CA GLU A 212 0.73 -24.02 12.79
C GLU A 212 0.85 -22.49 12.60
N LEU A 213 1.68 -22.09 11.64
CA LEU A 213 2.10 -20.73 11.35
C LEU A 213 1.08 -20.11 10.40
N THR A 214 -0.11 -19.83 10.94
CA THR A 214 -1.16 -19.12 10.21
C THR A 214 -0.92 -17.61 10.26
N GLY A 215 -1.36 -16.89 9.21
CA GLY A 215 -1.28 -15.42 9.16
C GLY A 215 0.14 -14.86 9.34
N SER A 216 0.33 -14.05 10.40
CA SER A 216 1.58 -13.31 10.69
C SER A 216 2.80 -14.16 11.05
N GLN A 217 2.61 -15.47 11.19
CA GLN A 217 3.66 -16.43 11.52
C GLN A 217 4.16 -17.22 10.32
N SER A 218 3.49 -17.15 9.16
CA SER A 218 3.92 -17.80 7.91
C SER A 218 5.39 -17.54 7.59
N CYS A 219 6.12 -18.57 7.14
CA CYS A 219 7.53 -18.46 6.80
C CYS A 219 7.76 -17.96 5.38
N GLN A 220 8.81 -17.15 5.21
CA GLN A 220 9.26 -16.64 3.92
C GLN A 220 10.78 -16.78 3.82
N ALA A 221 11.24 -17.23 2.66
CA ALA A 221 12.65 -17.18 2.27
C ALA A 221 13.08 -15.72 2.12
N ASP A 222 13.73 -15.19 3.14
CA ASP A 222 14.34 -13.86 3.13
C ASP A 222 15.73 -13.92 2.52
N GLU A 223 16.11 -12.89 1.77
CA GLU A 223 17.31 -12.89 0.95
C GLU A 223 18.30 -11.80 1.39
N TYR A 224 19.58 -12.14 1.53
CA TYR A 224 20.64 -11.16 1.72
C TYR A 224 21.84 -11.37 0.77
N PRO A 225 22.29 -10.33 0.04
CA PRO A 225 21.73 -8.97 -0.03
C PRO A 225 20.29 -8.97 -0.58
N PRO A 226 19.43 -8.02 -0.21
CA PRO A 226 18.08 -7.97 -0.74
C PRO A 226 18.11 -7.76 -2.25
N LEU A 227 17.19 -8.41 -2.98
CA LEU A 227 17.07 -8.23 -4.45
C LEU A 227 16.96 -6.77 -4.88
N TYR A 228 16.44 -5.91 -4.00
CA TYR A 228 16.35 -4.46 -4.22
C TYR A 228 17.71 -3.77 -4.49
N PHE A 229 18.81 -4.36 -4.05
CA PHE A 229 20.17 -3.84 -4.26
C PHE A 229 20.95 -4.58 -5.35
N LEU A 230 20.30 -5.48 -6.09
CA LEU A 230 20.96 -6.32 -7.08
C LEU A 230 20.44 -6.05 -8.49
N THR A 231 21.30 -6.37 -9.46
CA THR A 231 20.97 -6.50 -10.88
C THR A 231 21.03 -7.97 -11.29
N GLU A 232 20.51 -8.30 -12.47
CA GLU A 232 20.61 -9.68 -12.99
C GLU A 232 22.04 -10.14 -13.25
N GLN A 233 22.99 -9.20 -13.35
CA GLN A 233 24.42 -9.46 -13.55
C GLN A 233 25.17 -9.56 -12.21
N SER A 234 24.53 -9.26 -11.09
CA SER A 234 25.16 -9.33 -9.78
C SER A 234 25.52 -10.79 -9.45
N PRO A 235 26.77 -11.11 -9.03
CA PRO A 235 27.14 -12.47 -8.64
C PRO A 235 26.21 -13.06 -7.57
N ALA A 236 25.78 -12.24 -6.62
CA ALA A 236 24.79 -12.60 -5.60
C ALA A 236 23.50 -13.13 -6.22
N TYR A 237 22.98 -12.48 -7.26
CA TYR A 237 21.77 -12.93 -7.94
C TYR A 237 22.00 -14.22 -8.76
N ILE A 238 23.07 -14.24 -9.56
CA ILE A 238 23.38 -15.37 -10.46
C ILE A 238 23.56 -16.67 -9.66
N ASN A 239 24.37 -16.59 -8.60
CA ASN A 239 24.82 -17.75 -7.81
C ASN A 239 23.88 -18.14 -6.66
N ALA A 240 22.81 -17.37 -6.40
CA ALA A 240 21.89 -17.61 -5.28
C ALA A 240 21.43 -19.07 -5.15
N GLY A 241 21.73 -19.82 -4.09
CA GLY A 241 21.31 -21.22 -3.96
C GLY A 241 21.85 -22.20 -5.02
N ARG A 242 22.93 -21.81 -5.72
CA ARG A 242 23.79 -22.72 -6.49
C ARG A 242 25.01 -23.06 -5.64
N ASP A 243 25.60 -24.22 -5.90
CA ASP A 243 26.88 -24.62 -5.32
C ASP A 243 28.04 -23.83 -5.93
N ALA A 244 28.04 -22.52 -5.67
CA ALA A 244 28.98 -21.55 -6.17
C ALA A 244 29.10 -20.40 -5.16
N PRO A 245 30.31 -19.89 -4.89
CA PRO A 245 30.51 -18.82 -3.93
C PRO A 245 29.84 -17.51 -4.39
N GLY A 246 29.55 -16.66 -3.41
CA GLY A 246 29.10 -15.29 -3.65
C GLY A 246 27.65 -15.14 -4.12
N GLY A 247 26.84 -16.21 -4.07
CA GLY A 247 25.38 -16.13 -4.23
C GLY A 247 24.69 -15.51 -3.02
N GLN A 248 23.50 -14.92 -3.20
CA GLN A 248 22.65 -14.48 -2.08
C GLN A 248 22.45 -15.64 -1.10
N LEU A 249 22.56 -15.35 0.19
CA LEU A 249 22.15 -16.28 1.23
C LEU A 249 20.67 -16.11 1.53
N VAL A 250 20.07 -17.17 2.03
CA VAL A 250 18.63 -17.22 2.35
C VAL A 250 18.43 -17.63 3.79
N ARG A 251 17.37 -17.10 4.41
CA ARG A 251 16.80 -17.70 5.60
C ARG A 251 15.27 -17.72 5.51
N SER A 252 14.67 -18.89 5.61
CA SER A 252 13.26 -19.05 5.90
C SER A 252 12.97 -18.54 7.31
N LEU A 253 12.25 -17.43 7.42
CA LEU A 253 11.97 -16.76 8.69
C LEU A 253 10.54 -16.18 8.70
N PRO A 254 10.01 -15.76 9.86
CA PRO A 254 8.64 -15.25 9.94
C PRO A 254 8.37 -14.06 9.03
N SER A 255 7.31 -14.13 8.23
CA SER A 255 6.93 -13.13 7.21
C SER A 255 6.77 -11.73 7.77
N LYS A 256 6.28 -11.59 9.01
CA LYS A 256 6.17 -10.29 9.67
C LYS A 256 7.55 -9.68 9.97
N GLN A 257 8.53 -10.48 10.33
CA GLN A 257 9.90 -10.00 10.54
C GLN A 257 10.55 -9.60 9.21
N ASN A 258 10.43 -10.45 8.17
CA ASN A 258 10.89 -10.13 6.80
C ASN A 258 10.26 -8.80 6.32
N SER A 259 8.93 -8.74 6.26
CA SER A 259 8.22 -7.58 5.71
C SER A 259 8.45 -6.31 6.51
N ASN A 260 8.50 -6.38 7.84
CA ASN A 260 8.82 -5.21 8.63
C ASN A 260 10.27 -4.77 8.36
N ALA A 261 11.26 -5.68 8.40
CA ALA A 261 12.67 -5.36 8.19
C ALA A 261 12.87 -4.65 6.84
N ALA A 262 12.26 -5.19 5.79
CA ALA A 262 12.25 -4.56 4.49
C ALA A 262 11.64 -3.16 4.50
N ASN A 263 10.48 -2.97 5.15
CA ASN A 263 9.79 -1.68 5.22
C ASN A 263 10.55 -0.62 6.02
N GLY A 264 11.27 -1.00 7.08
CA GLY A 264 11.91 -0.03 7.96
C GLY A 264 13.41 0.17 7.73
N MET A 265 14.08 -0.66 6.91
CA MET A 265 15.51 -0.52 6.60
C MET A 265 15.76 -0.04 5.18
N TRP A 266 15.39 -0.81 4.16
CA TRP A 266 15.81 -0.50 2.78
C TRP A 266 14.70 -0.05 1.83
N LYS A 267 13.43 -0.15 2.21
CA LYS A 267 12.33 0.25 1.32
C LYS A 267 12.45 1.71 0.89
N GLY A 268 12.76 1.88 -0.39
CA GLY A 268 12.86 3.19 -1.02
C GLY A 268 14.18 3.90 -0.76
N VAL A 269 15.21 3.27 -0.17
CA VAL A 269 16.51 3.91 0.04
C VAL A 269 17.08 4.45 -1.28
N CYS A 270 17.00 3.68 -2.36
CA CYS A 270 17.56 4.07 -3.64
C CYS A 270 16.76 5.21 -4.33
N PHE A 271 15.44 5.26 -4.12
CA PHE A 271 14.60 6.24 -4.80
C PHE A 271 14.25 7.46 -3.95
N LYS A 272 13.85 7.25 -2.70
CA LYS A 272 13.29 8.30 -1.83
C LYS A 272 14.35 9.20 -1.24
N GLU A 273 15.50 8.65 -0.85
CA GLU A 273 16.53 9.40 -0.14
C GLU A 273 17.12 10.52 -1.02
N VAL A 274 17.24 10.27 -2.33
CA VAL A 274 17.70 11.28 -3.31
C VAL A 274 16.64 12.32 -3.70
N LEU A 275 15.39 12.15 -3.24
CA LEU A 275 14.26 13.05 -3.53
C LEU A 275 13.79 13.85 -2.31
N THR A 276 14.44 13.66 -1.16
CA THR A 276 14.17 14.45 0.05
C THR A 276 14.41 15.94 -0.21
N SER A 277 13.73 16.81 0.56
CA SER A 277 13.91 18.27 0.42
C SER A 277 15.34 18.74 0.72
N SER A 278 16.13 17.95 1.46
CA SER A 278 17.56 18.17 1.68
C SER A 278 18.43 17.74 0.50
N ALA A 279 18.00 16.75 -0.29
CA ALA A 279 18.76 16.26 -1.44
C ALA A 279 18.48 17.06 -2.72
N ILE A 280 17.23 17.50 -2.92
CA ILE A 280 16.81 18.27 -4.09
C ILE A 280 15.72 19.27 -3.72
N SER A 281 15.91 20.52 -4.15
CA SER A 281 14.93 21.58 -3.91
C SER A 281 13.63 21.34 -4.68
N ASN A 282 12.53 21.97 -4.23
CA ASN A 282 11.28 21.91 -4.98
C ASN A 282 11.42 22.53 -6.38
N LYS A 283 12.25 23.58 -6.52
CA LYS A 283 12.51 24.21 -7.81
C LYS A 283 13.24 23.25 -8.74
N ASP A 284 14.35 22.68 -8.28
CA ASP A 284 15.17 21.80 -9.12
C ASP A 284 14.41 20.53 -9.52
N LEU A 285 13.60 19.96 -8.62
CA LEU A 285 12.77 18.82 -8.97
C LEU A 285 11.78 19.16 -10.08
N LYS A 286 11.08 20.29 -9.96
CA LYS A 286 10.13 20.74 -10.99
C LYS A 286 10.82 21.00 -12.31
N ASP A 287 11.92 21.75 -12.29
CA ASP A 287 12.69 22.11 -13.49
C ASP A 287 13.21 20.84 -14.20
N LYS A 288 13.66 19.82 -13.45
CA LYS A 288 14.07 18.53 -14.01
C LYS A 288 12.91 17.72 -14.58
N VAL A 289 11.76 17.69 -13.91
CA VAL A 289 10.55 17.01 -14.43
C VAL A 289 10.03 17.71 -15.69
N ASP A 290 10.12 19.04 -15.77
CA ASP A 290 9.74 19.79 -16.96
C ASP A 290 10.71 19.52 -18.12
N ALA A 291 12.03 19.52 -17.82
CA ALA A 291 13.08 19.26 -18.79
C ALA A 291 13.15 17.81 -19.29
N SER A 292 12.57 16.84 -18.58
CA SER A 292 12.63 15.43 -18.97
C SER A 292 11.81 15.09 -20.22
N GLY A 293 11.12 16.06 -20.83
CA GLY A 293 10.30 15.87 -22.02
C GLY A 293 9.18 14.83 -21.85
N ALA A 294 8.87 14.50 -20.59
CA ALA A 294 8.07 13.34 -20.27
C ALA A 294 6.58 13.59 -20.55
N LYS A 295 5.89 12.52 -20.96
CA LYS A 295 4.52 12.56 -21.45
C LYS A 295 3.61 13.26 -20.45
N LEU A 296 3.18 14.47 -20.78
CA LEU A 296 2.11 15.21 -20.10
C LEU A 296 0.84 14.34 -20.14
N ARG A 297 0.59 13.56 -19.08
CA ARG A 297 -0.71 12.95 -18.84
C ARG A 297 -1.57 13.98 -18.13
N LEU A 298 -2.19 14.83 -18.94
CA LEU A 298 -3.23 15.75 -18.48
C LEU A 298 -4.43 14.91 -18.04
N VAL A 299 -4.48 14.55 -16.76
CA VAL A 299 -5.66 13.93 -16.17
C VAL A 299 -6.51 15.08 -15.62
N GLU A 300 -7.36 15.68 -16.46
CA GLU A 300 -8.38 16.62 -15.98
C GLU A 300 -9.44 15.83 -15.20
N LEU A 301 -9.16 15.59 -13.92
CA LEU A 301 -10.19 15.13 -12.99
C LEU A 301 -10.97 16.36 -12.53
N ASN A 302 -12.13 16.58 -13.13
CA ASN A 302 -13.17 17.37 -12.49
C ASN A 302 -13.69 16.55 -11.29
N GLU A 303 -13.09 16.72 -10.12
CA GLU A 303 -13.61 16.15 -8.87
C GLU A 303 -14.95 16.85 -8.58
N GLY A 304 -16.05 16.18 -8.94
CA GLY A 304 -17.42 16.69 -8.92
C GLY A 304 -17.76 17.63 -7.76
N ALA A 305 -18.55 18.67 -8.08
CA ALA A 305 -19.01 19.75 -7.19
C ALA A 305 -17.93 20.66 -6.57
N LYS A 306 -16.63 20.35 -6.70
CA LYS A 306 -15.54 21.24 -6.27
C LYS A 306 -14.93 21.89 -7.51
N ASN A 307 -14.89 23.21 -7.55
CA ASN A 307 -14.24 24.02 -8.60
C ASN A 307 -12.71 23.78 -8.65
N LYS A 308 -12.26 22.56 -8.96
CA LYS A 308 -10.86 22.13 -8.88
C LYS A 308 -10.44 21.40 -10.14
N ARG A 309 -9.33 21.84 -10.76
CA ARG A 309 -8.69 21.21 -11.91
C ARG A 309 -7.32 20.69 -11.50
N THR A 310 -7.01 19.43 -11.79
CA THR A 310 -5.71 18.82 -11.45
C THR A 310 -4.94 18.51 -12.73
N PHE A 311 -3.64 18.81 -12.73
CA PHE A 311 -2.69 18.53 -13.79
C PHE A 311 -1.59 17.66 -13.21
N LYS A 312 -1.24 16.55 -13.87
CA LYS A 312 -0.15 15.68 -13.43
C LYS A 312 0.95 15.66 -14.48
N ARG A 313 2.18 15.90 -14.04
CA ARG A 313 3.39 15.86 -14.84
C ARG A 313 4.27 14.77 -14.27
N TYR A 314 4.57 13.77 -15.08
CA TYR A 314 5.43 12.65 -14.70
C TYR A 314 6.77 12.85 -15.37
N GLY A 315 7.87 12.57 -14.69
CA GLY A 315 9.21 12.72 -15.26
C GLY A 315 10.24 11.76 -14.66
N GLU A 316 11.17 11.36 -15.51
CA GLU A 316 12.42 10.71 -15.13
C GLU A 316 13.49 11.78 -14.98
N ILE A 317 14.25 11.78 -13.88
CA ILE A 317 15.25 12.83 -13.62
C ILE A 317 16.64 12.26 -13.40
N THR A 318 17.67 12.98 -13.83
CA THR A 318 19.06 12.64 -13.50
C THR A 318 19.48 13.30 -12.19
N VAL A 319 20.08 12.51 -11.29
CA VAL A 319 20.64 12.96 -10.00
C VAL A 319 22.16 12.72 -9.95
N ASN A 320 22.88 13.60 -9.28
CA ASN A 320 24.34 13.54 -9.17
C ASN A 320 24.81 12.84 -7.88
N VAL A 321 23.92 12.11 -7.22
CA VAL A 321 24.20 11.36 -6.00
C VAL A 321 23.64 9.95 -6.12
N ARG A 322 24.32 8.97 -5.50
CA ARG A 322 23.93 7.55 -5.54
C ARG A 322 23.98 6.96 -4.12
N PRO A 323 22.85 6.51 -3.56
CA PRO A 323 22.84 6.01 -2.20
C PRO A 323 23.61 4.70 -2.03
N GLU A 324 24.29 4.58 -0.89
CA GLU A 324 24.91 3.38 -0.37
C GLU A 324 24.31 3.06 0.99
N PHE A 325 23.74 1.86 1.11
CA PHE A 325 23.03 1.43 2.31
C PHE A 325 23.92 0.63 3.24
N SER A 326 23.85 0.91 4.54
CA SER A 326 24.43 0.07 5.58
C SER A 326 23.49 -0.08 6.79
N ILE A 327 23.79 -1.06 7.62
CA ILE A 327 23.05 -1.32 8.86
C ILE A 327 23.82 -0.67 10.01
N SER A 328 23.21 0.34 10.65
CA SER A 328 23.90 1.17 11.65
C SER A 328 23.99 0.55 13.04
N SER A 329 23.07 -0.36 13.37
CA SER A 329 23.04 -1.04 14.66
C SER A 329 22.35 -2.38 14.54
N TRP A 330 22.69 -3.28 15.46
CA TRP A 330 22.23 -4.65 15.49
C TRP A 330 21.57 -4.96 16.84
N PRO A 331 20.59 -5.88 16.87
CA PRO A 331 20.13 -6.46 18.12
C PRO A 331 21.27 -7.24 18.79
N ALA A 332 21.05 -7.65 20.04
CA ALA A 332 21.95 -8.58 20.71
C ALA A 332 22.17 -9.83 19.84
N ALA A 333 23.42 -10.27 19.72
CA ALA A 333 23.74 -11.50 19.00
C ALA A 333 23.08 -12.70 19.69
N ALA A 334 22.56 -13.63 18.89
CA ALA A 334 22.06 -14.91 19.38
C ALA A 334 23.09 -16.01 19.09
N PRO A 335 23.20 -17.03 19.96
CA PRO A 335 23.88 -18.27 19.61
C PRO A 335 23.35 -18.84 18.30
N ASN A 336 24.23 -19.49 17.54
CA ASN A 336 23.92 -20.06 16.23
C ASN A 336 23.15 -19.10 15.30
N ASP A 337 23.46 -17.81 15.37
CA ASP A 337 22.82 -16.75 14.58
C ASP A 337 21.30 -16.76 14.61
N GLY A 338 20.70 -17.18 15.72
CA GLY A 338 19.26 -17.19 15.86
C GLY A 338 18.57 -18.42 15.27
N LEU A 339 19.30 -19.37 14.66
CA LEU A 339 18.72 -20.52 13.97
C LEU A 339 17.95 -21.43 14.95
N ASP A 340 18.49 -21.64 16.14
CA ASP A 340 17.85 -22.47 17.18
C ASP A 340 16.54 -21.84 17.70
N GLN A 341 16.40 -20.52 17.58
CA GLN A 341 15.20 -19.76 17.98
C GLN A 341 14.31 -19.43 16.78
N ASN A 342 14.60 -19.97 15.59
CA ASN A 342 13.83 -19.67 14.40
C ASN A 342 12.56 -20.53 14.37
N PRO A 343 11.35 -19.95 14.52
CA PRO A 343 10.11 -20.72 14.51
C PRO A 343 9.79 -21.33 13.13
N CYS A 344 10.54 -20.96 12.08
CA CYS A 344 10.46 -21.54 10.75
C CYS A 344 11.30 -22.81 10.57
N TRP A 345 12.04 -23.23 11.60
CA TRP A 345 12.66 -24.53 11.68
C TRP A 345 11.65 -25.56 12.24
N PRO A 346 11.35 -26.67 11.54
CA PRO A 346 10.45 -27.72 12.02
C PRO A 346 11.19 -28.61 13.00
N GLN A 347 11.39 -28.10 14.21
CA GLN A 347 12.17 -28.75 15.25
C GLN A 347 11.70 -30.18 15.56
N SER A 348 10.40 -30.49 15.46
CA SER A 348 9.86 -31.85 15.68
C SER A 348 10.33 -32.87 14.64
N THR A 349 10.54 -32.43 13.40
CA THR A 349 10.82 -33.29 12.24
C THR A 349 12.30 -33.31 11.90
N ALA A 350 12.98 -32.17 12.08
CA ALA A 350 14.42 -32.00 11.86
C ALA A 350 15.16 -31.50 13.13
N PRO A 351 15.02 -32.16 14.30
CA PRO A 351 15.54 -31.66 15.59
C PRO A 351 17.07 -31.47 15.63
N ARG A 352 17.80 -32.09 14.72
CA ARG A 352 19.26 -32.04 14.65
C ARG A 352 19.81 -31.05 13.63
N ASP A 353 18.94 -30.32 12.93
CA ASP A 353 19.37 -29.41 11.88
C ASP A 353 18.54 -28.11 11.84
N PRO A 354 18.87 -27.13 12.72
CA PRO A 354 18.29 -25.79 12.65
C PRO A 354 18.66 -25.05 11.35
N GLY A 355 19.64 -25.56 10.60
CA GLY A 355 20.03 -25.09 9.28
C GLY A 355 19.00 -25.37 8.18
N PHE A 356 17.93 -26.12 8.45
CA PHE A 356 16.81 -26.31 7.51
C PHE A 356 16.21 -24.99 6.98
N ALA A 357 16.34 -23.90 7.76
CA ALA A 357 15.92 -22.59 7.31
C ALA A 357 16.80 -21.99 6.20
N LEU A 358 17.99 -22.54 5.93
CA LEU A 358 18.98 -22.01 4.98
C LEU A 358 18.92 -22.76 3.64
N PHE A 359 19.79 -22.41 2.70
CA PHE A 359 20.06 -23.30 1.57
C PHE A 359 20.83 -24.53 2.06
N SER A 360 20.62 -25.70 1.45
CA SER A 360 21.36 -26.93 1.76
C SER A 360 22.85 -26.86 1.41
N ASN A 361 23.27 -25.83 0.68
CA ASN A 361 24.65 -25.53 0.33
C ASN A 361 25.12 -24.19 0.92
N ASP A 362 24.46 -23.71 1.97
CA ASP A 362 24.89 -22.54 2.74
C ASP A 362 26.23 -22.83 3.46
N PRO A 363 27.15 -21.84 3.58
CA PRO A 363 28.41 -21.98 4.31
C PRO A 363 28.26 -22.49 5.76
N TYR A 364 27.08 -22.34 6.36
CA TYR A 364 26.74 -22.98 7.63
C TYR A 364 27.10 -24.48 7.67
N TYR A 365 26.86 -25.20 6.56
CA TYR A 365 27.08 -26.64 6.46
C TYR A 365 28.55 -27.05 6.29
N ASP A 366 29.48 -26.09 6.12
CA ASP A 366 30.93 -26.36 6.12
C ASP A 366 31.41 -26.88 7.49
N THR A 367 30.70 -26.52 8.57
CA THR A 367 31.01 -26.91 9.95
C THR A 367 29.87 -27.68 10.63
N HIS A 368 28.69 -27.74 10.01
CA HIS A 368 27.52 -28.45 10.52
C HIS A 368 27.02 -29.43 9.45
N PRO A 369 27.61 -30.63 9.32
CA PRO A 369 27.23 -31.56 8.25
C PRO A 369 25.72 -31.84 8.22
N THR A 370 25.14 -31.85 7.01
CA THR A 370 23.73 -32.20 6.81
C THR A 370 23.46 -33.62 7.31
N VAL A 371 22.46 -33.78 8.18
CA VAL A 371 22.03 -35.10 8.68
C VAL A 371 20.75 -35.59 8.00
N TYR A 372 20.14 -34.76 7.16
CA TYR A 372 18.90 -35.03 6.44
C TYR A 372 19.05 -34.70 4.95
N ASN A 373 18.31 -35.41 4.10
CA ASN A 373 18.15 -35.06 2.69
C ASN A 373 16.71 -34.57 2.46
N TYR A 374 16.52 -33.26 2.49
CA TYR A 374 15.19 -32.64 2.43
C TYR A 374 14.49 -32.76 1.07
N ARG A 375 15.15 -33.31 0.05
CA ARG A 375 14.54 -33.67 -1.24
C ARG A 375 13.90 -35.05 -1.24
N GLN A 376 14.26 -35.90 -0.28
CA GLN A 376 13.64 -37.21 -0.11
C GLN A 376 12.42 -37.08 0.80
N PRO A 377 11.41 -37.97 0.67
CA PRO A 377 10.32 -38.03 1.62
C PRO A 377 10.86 -38.15 3.05
N TYR A 378 10.22 -37.44 3.98
CA TYR A 378 10.49 -37.58 5.40
C TYR A 378 10.17 -39.01 5.83
N ALA A 379 11.21 -39.77 6.19
CA ALA A 379 11.06 -41.03 6.88
C ALA A 379 11.04 -40.74 8.37
N VAL A 380 9.92 -41.02 9.05
CA VAL A 380 9.88 -41.07 10.51
C VAL A 380 11.02 -42.01 10.92
N PRO A 381 11.96 -41.59 11.80
CA PRO A 381 12.94 -42.52 12.34
C PRO A 381 12.17 -43.72 12.87
N GLY A 382 12.40 -44.90 12.27
CA GLY A 382 11.77 -46.11 12.79
C GLY A 382 12.08 -46.19 14.27
N ASN A 383 11.06 -46.42 15.10
CA ASN A 383 11.24 -46.73 16.51
C ASN A 383 12.06 -48.03 16.59
N GLY A 384 13.38 -47.90 16.50
CA GLY A 384 14.33 -48.96 16.79
C GLY A 384 14.34 -49.13 18.30
N GLY A 385 13.59 -50.13 18.76
CA GLY A 385 13.70 -50.67 20.12
C GLY A 385 14.99 -51.46 20.33
#